data_AF-A0A6L8T3H4-F1
#
_entry.id   AF-A0A6L8T3H4-F1
#
_cell.length_a   1.000
_cell.length_b   1.000
_cell.length_c   1.000
_cell.angle_alpha   90.00
_cell.angle_beta   90.00
_cell.angle_gamma   90.00
#
_symmetry.space_group_name_H-M   'P 1'
#
loop_
_entity.id
_entity.type
_entity.pdbx_description
1 polymer ?
#
loop_
_entity_poly.entity_id
_entity_poly.type
_entity_poly.pdbx_seq_one_letter_code
_entity_poly.pdbx_strand_id
1 'polypeptide(L)'
;MFLRNPKVGVIVEHFGNKKDYKYKLTKDKPILVPAGTEVVPVYFISDKFEIFDNSQDELLQPTGNFWITTETIDPYHIVLDIF
;
A
#
# COMPACT_ATOMS: atom_id res chain seq x y z
N MET A 1 13.32 0.00 -1.83
CA MET A 1 13.72 0.24 -3.25
C MET A 1 13.08 1.54 -3.72
N PHE A 2 13.56 2.16 -4.80
CA PHE A 2 12.96 3.41 -5.31
C PHE A 2 12.18 3.17 -6.60
N LEU A 3 11.01 3.81 -6.73
CA LEU A 3 10.24 3.81 -7.98
C LEU A 3 11.05 4.49 -9.09
N ARG A 4 11.18 3.83 -10.25
CA ARG A 4 11.89 4.41 -11.41
C ARG A 4 11.02 5.39 -12.19
N ASN A 5 9.73 5.08 -12.33
CA ASN A 5 8.73 5.90 -13.00
C ASN A 5 7.58 6.17 -12.02
N PRO A 6 6.82 7.26 -12.20
CA PRO A 6 5.59 7.46 -11.45
C PRO A 6 4.63 6.29 -11.65
N LYS A 7 3.96 5.86 -10.59
CA LYS A 7 3.03 4.73 -10.63
C LYS A 7 1.70 5.12 -9.99
N VAL A 8 0.64 4.46 -10.41
CA VAL A 8 -0.68 4.63 -9.80
C VAL A 8 -0.71 3.86 -8.48
N GLY A 9 -1.26 4.49 -7.45
CA GLY A 9 -1.47 3.88 -6.15
C GLY A 9 -2.74 4.37 -5.48
N VAL A 10 -2.96 3.88 -4.27
CA VAL A 10 -4.08 4.27 -3.40
C VAL A 10 -3.55 4.67 -2.04
N ILE A 11 -4.21 5.62 -1.39
CA ILE A 11 -3.84 6.04 -0.04
C ILE A 11 -4.45 5.06 0.95
N VAL A 12 -3.62 4.60 1.88
CA VAL A 12 -4.04 3.71 2.95
C VAL A 12 -3.59 4.21 4.30
N GLU A 13 -4.34 3.82 5.33
CA GLU A 13 -4.00 4.04 6.73
C GLU A 13 -3.70 2.70 7.40
N HIS A 14 -2.59 2.62 8.12
CA HIS A 14 -2.34 1.49 9.01
C HIS A 14 -3.32 1.51 10.18
N PHE A 15 -3.84 0.34 10.57
CA PHE A 15 -4.68 0.19 11.75
C PHE A 15 -4.37 -1.10 12.52
N GLY A 16 -4.85 -1.19 13.76
CA GLY A 16 -4.47 -2.27 14.67
C GLY A 16 -3.09 -2.09 15.27
N ASN A 17 -2.46 -3.18 15.73
CA ASN A 17 -1.11 -3.11 16.26
C ASN A 17 -0.09 -2.99 15.13
N LYS A 18 1.06 -2.36 15.39
CA LYS A 18 2.16 -2.23 14.41
C LYS A 18 2.63 -3.56 13.80
N LYS A 19 2.39 -4.69 14.48
CA LYS A 19 2.78 -6.03 14.03
C LYS A 19 1.73 -6.70 13.14
N ASP A 20 0.54 -6.12 13.05
CA ASP A 20 -0.57 -6.73 12.33
C ASP A 20 -0.51 -6.41 10.83
N TYR A 21 0.23 -5.35 10.42
CA TYR A 21 0.41 -4.94 9.03
C TYR A 21 -0.91 -4.86 8.25
N LYS A 22 -1.93 -4.31 8.91
CA LYS A 22 -3.28 -4.14 8.36
C LYS A 22 -3.47 -2.71 7.92
N TYR A 23 -3.98 -2.54 6.71
CA TYR A 23 -4.16 -1.24 6.08
C TYR A 23 -5.58 -1.11 5.56
N LYS A 24 -6.20 0.06 5.72
CA LYS A 24 -7.52 0.36 5.16
C LYS A 24 -7.40 1.45 4.09
N LEU A 25 -8.19 1.35 3.03
CA LEU A 25 -8.31 2.43 2.05
C LEU A 25 -8.90 3.68 2.70
N THR A 26 -8.30 4.86 2.47
CA THR A 26 -8.82 6.14 3.01
C THR A 26 -9.45 7.03 1.96
N LYS A 27 -9.03 6.87 0.70
CA LYS A 27 -9.62 7.55 -0.45
C LYS A 27 -9.69 6.56 -1.61
N ASP A 28 -10.89 6.25 -2.07
CA ASP A 28 -11.13 5.42 -3.27
C ASP A 28 -10.68 6.09 -4.58
N LYS A 29 -9.94 7.20 -4.50
CA LYS A 29 -9.39 7.87 -5.67
C LYS A 29 -7.96 7.41 -5.89
N PRO A 30 -7.64 6.85 -7.06
CA PRO A 30 -6.26 6.59 -7.45
C PRO A 30 -5.44 7.87 -7.41
N ILE A 31 -4.21 7.75 -6.96
CA ILE A 31 -3.22 8.83 -6.92
C ILE A 31 -2.00 8.46 -7.74
N LEU A 32 -1.22 9.48 -8.13
CA LEU A 32 0.07 9.27 -8.76
C LEU A 32 1.18 9.35 -7.70
N VAL A 33 1.86 8.23 -7.48
CA VAL A 33 3.05 8.16 -6.61
C VAL A 33 4.27 8.55 -7.45
N PRO A 34 5.04 9.59 -7.08
CA PRO A 34 6.15 10.08 -7.88
C PRO A 34 7.28 9.05 -8.06
N ALA A 35 8.02 9.19 -9.16
CA ALA A 35 9.33 8.54 -9.28
C ALA A 35 10.27 9.01 -8.16
N GLY A 36 11.20 8.14 -7.76
CA GLY A 36 12.10 8.40 -6.62
C GLY A 36 11.45 8.17 -5.26
N THR A 37 10.18 7.81 -5.18
CA THR A 37 9.55 7.41 -3.90
C THR A 37 10.11 6.08 -3.43
N GLU A 38 10.48 6.00 -2.16
CA GLU A 38 10.91 4.76 -1.54
C GLU A 38 9.71 3.85 -1.26
N VAL A 39 9.79 2.62 -1.75
CA VAL A 39 8.77 1.59 -1.61
C VAL A 39 9.40 0.26 -1.23
N VAL A 40 8.63 -0.58 -0.54
CA VAL A 40 9.02 -1.93 -0.14
C VAL A 40 7.95 -2.91 -0.64
N PRO A 41 8.34 -4.04 -1.26
CA PRO A 41 7.38 -5.05 -1.65
C PRO A 41 6.68 -5.61 -0.41
N VAL A 42 5.35 -5.73 -0.47
CA VAL A 42 4.54 -6.09 0.72
C VAL A 42 4.91 -7.47 1.27
N TYR A 43 5.31 -8.41 0.40
CA TYR A 43 5.75 -9.75 0.80
C TYR A 43 7.07 -9.75 1.61
N PHE A 44 7.88 -8.69 1.56
CA PHE A 44 9.05 -8.56 2.45
C PHE A 44 8.67 -8.06 3.84
N ILE A 45 7.49 -7.47 4.01
CA ILE A 45 7.05 -6.88 5.26
C ILE A 45 6.40 -7.95 6.13
N SER A 46 5.48 -8.72 5.56
CA SER A 46 4.77 -9.78 6.27
C SER A 46 3.99 -10.67 5.30
N ASP A 47 3.98 -11.98 5.56
CA ASP A 47 3.08 -12.93 4.89
C ASP A 47 1.61 -12.72 5.28
N LYS A 48 1.35 -11.89 6.30
CA LYS A 48 0.01 -11.55 6.82
C LYS A 48 -0.42 -10.12 6.45
N PHE A 49 0.17 -9.54 5.42
CA PHE A 49 -0.20 -8.21 4.96
C PHE A 49 -1.64 -8.23 4.44
N GLU A 50 -2.50 -7.38 5.00
CA GLU A 50 -3.93 -7.32 4.68
C GLU A 50 -4.34 -5.89 4.33
N ILE A 51 -5.06 -5.74 3.21
CA ILE A 51 -5.68 -4.47 2.80
C ILE A 51 -7.19 -4.64 2.93
N PHE A 52 -7.84 -3.69 3.56
CA PHE A 52 -9.29 -3.65 3.68
C PHE A 52 -9.86 -2.45 2.94
N ASP A 53 -11.13 -2.56 2.55
CA ASP A 53 -11.91 -1.40 2.12
C ASP A 53 -12.00 -0.33 3.23
N ASN A 54 -12.54 0.83 2.90
CA ASN A 54 -12.67 1.92 3.86
C ASN A 54 -13.57 1.55 5.06
N SER A 55 -14.53 0.63 4.86
CA SER A 55 -15.44 0.15 5.91
C SER A 55 -14.81 -0.91 6.82
N GLN A 56 -13.65 -1.47 6.44
CA GLN A 56 -13.01 -2.63 7.07
C GLN A 56 -13.82 -3.93 6.99
N ASP A 57 -14.81 -3.98 6.10
CA ASP A 57 -15.72 -5.11 5.94
C ASP A 57 -15.23 -6.09 4.86
N GLU A 58 -14.49 -5.60 3.87
CA GLU A 58 -14.01 -6.41 2.75
C GLU A 58 -12.48 -6.46 2.71
N LEU A 59 -11.91 -7.67 2.74
CA LEU A 59 -10.49 -7.91 2.50
C LEU A 59 -10.21 -7.84 0.99
N LEU A 60 -9.46 -6.81 0.59
CA LEU A 60 -9.02 -6.63 -0.78
C LEU A 60 -7.76 -7.46 -1.01
N GLN A 61 -7.93 -8.64 -1.62
CA GLN A 61 -6.79 -9.50 -1.91
C GLN A 61 -5.92 -8.90 -3.02
N PRO A 62 -4.63 -8.67 -2.77
CA PRO A 62 -3.71 -8.16 -3.77
C PRO A 62 -3.51 -9.20 -4.90
N THR A 63 -3.91 -8.92 -6.15
CA THR A 63 -3.59 -9.75 -7.32
C THR A 63 -2.38 -9.18 -8.09
N GLY A 64 -1.20 -9.77 -7.90
CA GLY A 64 0.05 -9.31 -8.55
C GLY A 64 1.15 -8.87 -7.57
N ASN A 65 2.09 -8.04 -8.06
CA ASN A 65 3.15 -7.46 -7.23
C ASN A 65 2.68 -6.13 -6.62
N PHE A 66 2.81 -6.02 -5.30
CA PHE A 66 2.40 -4.85 -4.54
C PHE A 66 3.58 -4.28 -3.79
N TRP A 67 3.64 -2.96 -3.75
CA TRP A 67 4.59 -2.24 -2.93
C TRP A 67 3.85 -1.23 -2.06
N ILE A 68 4.40 -0.97 -0.89
CA ILE A 68 3.94 0.09 -0.01
C ILE A 68 5.06 1.09 0.21
N THR A 69 4.72 2.37 0.35
CA THR A 69 5.69 3.39 0.75
C THR A 69 6.23 3.11 2.15
N THR A 70 7.48 3.50 2.41
CA THR A 70 8.12 3.28 3.72
C THR A 70 7.43 4.07 4.84
N GLU A 71 7.53 3.59 6.08
CA GLU A 71 6.90 4.15 7.30
C GLU A 71 7.31 5.59 7.63
N THR A 72 8.26 6.16 6.90
CA THR A 72 8.61 7.58 7.00
C THR A 72 7.64 8.49 6.25
N ILE A 73 6.68 7.93 5.49
CA ILE A 73 5.67 8.65 4.71
C ILE A 73 4.27 8.33 5.28
N ASP A 74 3.62 9.33 5.88
CA ASP A 74 2.23 9.28 6.37
C ASP A 74 1.41 10.39 5.68
N PRO A 75 0.34 10.06 4.93
CA PRO A 75 -0.26 8.74 4.76
C PRO A 75 0.53 7.81 3.82
N TYR A 76 0.32 6.50 3.99
CA TYR A 76 0.95 5.46 3.19
C TYR A 76 0.29 5.34 1.80
N HIS A 77 1.06 4.84 0.84
CA HIS A 77 0.56 4.56 -0.50
C HIS A 77 0.86 3.12 -0.90
N ILE A 78 -0.16 2.40 -1.36
CA ILE A 78 0.01 1.09 -1.98
C ILE A 78 0.06 1.28 -3.49
N VAL A 79 1.14 0.84 -4.10
CA VAL A 79 1.40 0.91 -5.53
C VAL A 79 1.14 -0.45 -6.16
N LEU A 80 0.34 -0.46 -7.23
CA LEU A 80 0.00 -1.64 -8.00
C LEU A 80 0.90 -1.73 -9.24
N ASP A 81 1.62 -2.84 -9.45
CA ASP A 81 2.01 -3.19 -10.83
C ASP A 81 0.81 -3.87 -11.45
N ILE A 82 0.03 -3.09 -12.19
CA ILE A 82 -1.03 -3.64 -13.02
C ILE A 82 -0.48 -4.13 -14.37
N PHE A 83 0.77 -3.81 -14.73
CA PHE A 83 1.40 -4.18 -16.02
C PHE A 83 2.93 -4.15 -15.94
#